data_AF-A0A958IZI7-F1
#
_entry.id   AF-A0A958IZI7-F1
#
_cell.length_a   1.000
_cell.length_b   1.000
_cell.length_c   1.000
_cell.angle_alpha   90.00
_cell.angle_beta   90.00
_cell.angle_gamma   90.00
#
_symmetry.space_group_name_H-M   'P 1'
#
loop_
_entity.id
_entity.type
_entity.pdbx_description
1 polymer ?
#
loop_
_entity_poly.entity_id
_entity_poly.type
_entity_poly.pdbx_seq_one_letter_code
_entity_poly.pdbx_strand_id
1 'polypeptide(L)'
;KRFREEIDFADPGFFEMFSFPLTKGDLHSALSEKSSIIVSQEMAEKYFGSEDPIGKTLQVGEANNYTVTGVLGKIPVNSTFNYDMIVPWENAMDIDFVRDSGWRGSFLFSFVQLRPGTDPAALEAKFPAFVDKFFAKDAIEQVTFKLMPLKNVHNEFTGMDRYAFILIGIALAILALACINYTNLSIARSLQRAREIGMRKVLGANRGRLFSQFMIETFLIVGVTLLLGIGLAELLLPKFNEIVQMELALTFSEQPVLLIGLLIVGAVTAFFSGVYPAMFLSRFRPISVLKATHFSGGDTQKKPGGLNLRNVLVITQFVVSIGLIIATGVVLRQIDFMKSHDLQFDKENMIVLRTNPRVFNTQEEALATFGTLKKEITANSTVKSVALSRAVPGIGYGNSYTLARPEGWDTNRQLDWRFVNIDAAFLPTFGIDLANGRNFSEEMATDEDESIIINEAAAKAIGWDNPVGKMLYFGENTCTIIGVVKDYNYEALREPVQPVIHFYNGVESTRYYFMSVKFANDTPQENIALLEQQWEKVVPGIELTYFIISDRFQQLYQVEDNLAKIISYSS
;
A
#
# COMPACT_ATOMS: atom_id res chain seq x y z
N LYS A 1 -13.39 7.09 -30.41
CA LYS A 1 -12.20 7.08 -29.54
C LYS A 1 -12.20 5.75 -28.81
N ARG A 2 -11.05 5.08 -28.66
CA ARG A 2 -10.93 3.85 -27.87
C ARG A 2 -10.00 4.17 -26.70
N PHE A 3 -10.39 3.78 -25.49
CA PHE A 3 -9.57 3.93 -24.30
C PHE A 3 -9.68 2.63 -23.49
N ARG A 4 -8.68 2.41 -22.65
CA ARG A 4 -8.68 1.33 -21.67
C ARG A 4 -9.01 1.93 -20.31
N GLU A 5 -10.07 1.45 -19.68
CA GLU A 5 -10.49 1.84 -18.33
C GLU A 5 -10.69 0.60 -17.48
N GLU A 6 -10.63 0.77 -16.16
CA GLU A 6 -11.07 -0.26 -15.22
C GLU A 6 -12.58 -0.17 -15.03
N ILE A 7 -13.24 -1.34 -14.98
CA ILE A 7 -14.68 -1.46 -14.79
C ILE A 7 -14.92 -2.38 -13.61
N ASP A 8 -15.63 -1.85 -12.63
CA ASP A 8 -16.01 -2.57 -11.43
C ASP A 8 -17.44 -3.11 -11.53
N PHE A 9 -17.69 -4.18 -10.79
CA PHE A 9 -18.99 -4.81 -10.68
C PHE A 9 -19.55 -4.56 -9.29
N ALA A 10 -20.79 -4.06 -9.20
CA ALA A 10 -21.46 -3.85 -7.93
C ALA A 10 -22.88 -4.43 -7.97
N ASP A 11 -23.33 -4.99 -6.85
CA ASP A 11 -24.73 -5.33 -6.66
C ASP A 11 -25.55 -4.06 -6.41
N PRO A 12 -26.87 -4.05 -6.70
CA PRO A 12 -27.72 -2.88 -6.46
C PRO A 12 -27.72 -2.40 -5.00
N GLY A 13 -27.53 -3.29 -4.03
CA GLY A 13 -27.49 -2.97 -2.60
C GLY A 13 -26.22 -2.23 -2.17
N PHE A 14 -25.17 -2.22 -3.01
CA PHE A 14 -23.93 -1.51 -2.72
C PHE A 14 -24.16 -0.02 -2.45
N PHE A 15 -24.95 0.66 -3.29
CA PHE A 15 -25.26 2.09 -3.13
C PHE A 15 -26.33 2.37 -2.06
N GLU A 16 -27.02 1.35 -1.55
CA GLU A 16 -27.86 1.49 -0.36
C GLU A 16 -27.02 1.52 0.92
N MET A 17 -25.91 0.76 0.93
CA MET A 17 -25.00 0.67 2.07
C MET A 17 -23.99 1.83 2.11
N PHE A 18 -23.47 2.23 0.96
CA PHE A 18 -22.43 3.25 0.83
C PHE A 18 -22.97 4.52 0.18
N SER A 19 -22.74 5.64 0.83
CA SER A 19 -23.10 6.95 0.28
C SER A 19 -22.02 7.46 -0.64
N PHE A 20 -22.34 7.64 -1.92
CA PHE A 20 -21.48 8.30 -2.90
C PHE A 20 -22.12 9.60 -3.38
N PRO A 21 -21.32 10.66 -3.62
CA PRO A 21 -21.84 11.87 -4.23
C PRO A 21 -22.31 11.57 -5.64
N LEU A 22 -23.51 12.04 -5.99
CA LEU A 22 -24.07 11.89 -7.33
C LEU A 22 -24.23 13.26 -7.99
N THR A 23 -23.69 13.41 -9.19
CA THR A 23 -23.85 14.62 -9.98
C THR A 23 -25.09 14.55 -10.87
N LYS A 24 -25.38 13.36 -11.44
CA LYS A 24 -26.55 13.12 -12.31
C LYS A 24 -27.09 11.70 -12.17
N GLY A 25 -28.40 11.53 -12.38
CA GLY A 25 -29.09 10.23 -12.35
C GLY A 25 -29.70 9.93 -10.97
N ASP A 26 -30.02 8.66 -10.73
CA ASP A 26 -30.46 8.13 -9.43
C ASP A 26 -29.77 6.79 -9.16
N LEU A 27 -28.93 6.73 -8.12
CA LEU A 27 -28.13 5.54 -7.77
C LEU A 27 -28.96 4.29 -7.51
N HIS A 28 -30.18 4.44 -6.98
CA HIS A 28 -31.03 3.28 -6.66
C HIS A 28 -31.56 2.58 -7.91
N SER A 29 -31.80 3.34 -8.99
CA SER A 29 -32.18 2.80 -10.29
C SER A 29 -31.00 2.60 -11.24
N ALA A 30 -29.84 3.19 -10.96
CA ALA A 30 -28.78 3.30 -11.95
C ALA A 30 -28.14 1.95 -12.32
N LEU A 31 -28.27 0.91 -11.50
CA LEU A 31 -27.81 -0.45 -11.83
C LEU A 31 -28.97 -1.45 -12.02
N SER A 32 -30.21 -1.00 -12.26
CA SER A 32 -31.37 -1.89 -12.35
C SER A 32 -31.41 -2.75 -13.61
N GLU A 33 -30.85 -2.25 -14.72
CA GLU A 33 -30.79 -2.98 -16.00
C GLU A 33 -29.38 -3.49 -16.25
N LYS A 34 -29.24 -4.71 -16.76
CA LYS A 34 -27.94 -5.33 -17.09
C LYS A 34 -27.09 -4.45 -18.03
N SER A 35 -27.72 -3.71 -18.93
CA SER A 35 -27.06 -2.77 -19.84
C SER A 35 -26.81 -1.38 -19.25
N SER A 36 -26.84 -1.20 -17.93
CA SER A 36 -26.57 0.10 -17.29
C SER A 36 -25.09 0.28 -16.97
N ILE A 37 -24.61 1.52 -17.01
CA ILE A 37 -23.29 1.88 -16.51
C ILE A 37 -23.34 3.19 -15.74
N ILE A 38 -22.67 3.22 -14.60
CA ILE A 38 -22.39 4.44 -13.85
C ILE A 38 -20.95 4.84 -14.15
N VAL A 39 -20.71 6.13 -14.40
CA VAL A 39 -19.37 6.65 -14.69
C VAL A 39 -18.99 7.74 -13.70
N SER A 40 -17.70 7.91 -13.43
CA SER A 40 -17.20 9.06 -12.69
C SER A 40 -17.38 10.35 -13.50
N GLN A 41 -17.36 11.51 -12.82
CA GLN A 41 -17.38 12.81 -13.50
C GLN A 41 -16.22 12.94 -14.49
N GLU A 42 -15.03 12.46 -14.14
CA GLU A 42 -13.86 12.49 -15.01
C GLU A 42 -14.08 11.65 -16.28
N MET A 43 -14.64 10.44 -16.14
CA MET A 43 -14.97 9.60 -17.28
C MET A 43 -16.09 10.22 -18.14
N ALA A 44 -17.10 10.83 -17.53
CA ALA A 44 -18.12 11.54 -18.28
C ALA A 44 -17.52 12.66 -19.15
N GLU A 45 -16.61 13.47 -18.59
CA GLU A 45 -15.92 14.54 -19.31
C GLU A 45 -14.96 13.99 -20.39
N LYS A 46 -14.22 12.92 -20.10
CA LYS A 46 -13.29 12.26 -21.04
C LYS A 46 -14.00 11.72 -22.29
N TYR A 47 -15.15 11.07 -22.10
CA TYR A 47 -15.88 10.41 -23.19
C TYR A 47 -16.86 11.33 -23.91
N PHE A 48 -17.58 12.19 -23.18
CA PHE A 48 -18.68 13.00 -23.71
C PHE A 48 -18.38 14.51 -23.74
N GLY A 49 -17.22 14.95 -23.22
CA GLY A 49 -16.86 16.36 -23.16
C GLY A 49 -17.84 17.14 -22.28
N SER A 50 -18.43 18.19 -22.85
CA SER A 50 -19.43 19.02 -22.17
C SER A 50 -20.87 18.57 -22.39
N GLU A 51 -21.10 17.49 -23.14
CA GLU A 51 -22.44 17.01 -23.41
C GLU A 51 -23.03 16.23 -22.23
N ASP A 52 -24.36 16.12 -22.14
CA ASP A 52 -25.00 15.29 -21.13
C ASP A 52 -24.70 13.80 -21.40
N PRO A 53 -24.06 13.07 -20.47
CA PRO A 53 -23.78 11.66 -20.67
C PRO A 53 -25.00 10.76 -20.44
N ILE A 54 -26.00 11.20 -19.67
CA ILE A 54 -27.16 10.37 -19.30
C ILE A 54 -27.94 9.92 -20.55
N GLY A 55 -28.25 8.63 -20.62
CA GLY A 55 -28.96 8.00 -21.73
C GLY A 55 -28.10 7.71 -22.96
N LYS A 56 -26.81 8.09 -22.96
CA LYS A 56 -25.89 7.74 -24.05
C LYS A 56 -25.29 6.37 -23.87
N THR A 57 -24.84 5.79 -24.97
CA THR A 57 -24.26 4.45 -24.99
C THR A 57 -22.73 4.51 -24.99
N LEU A 58 -22.12 3.70 -24.14
CA LEU A 58 -20.71 3.33 -24.15
C LEU A 58 -20.59 1.87 -24.61
N GLN A 59 -19.73 1.64 -25.58
CA GLN A 59 -19.37 0.29 -26.01
C GLN A 59 -18.15 -0.17 -25.21
N VAL A 60 -18.31 -1.26 -24.48
CA VAL A 60 -17.26 -1.92 -23.71
C VAL A 60 -16.91 -3.23 -24.40
N GLY A 61 -15.64 -3.37 -24.80
CA GLY A 61 -15.21 -4.47 -25.67
C GLY A 61 -15.84 -4.36 -27.06
N GLU A 62 -16.02 -5.49 -27.75
CA GLU A 62 -16.57 -5.49 -29.12
C GLU A 62 -18.11 -5.60 -29.17
N ALA A 63 -18.76 -6.15 -28.13
CA ALA A 63 -20.18 -6.52 -28.20
C ALA A 63 -21.09 -5.87 -27.13
N ASN A 64 -20.54 -5.37 -26.02
CA ASN A 64 -21.38 -4.95 -24.89
C ASN A 64 -21.66 -3.45 -24.95
N ASN A 65 -22.91 -3.09 -25.17
CA ASN A 65 -23.38 -1.72 -25.17
C ASN A 65 -24.06 -1.41 -23.83
N TYR A 66 -23.48 -0.45 -23.10
CA TYR A 66 -24.02 0.03 -21.84
C TYR A 66 -24.57 1.44 -22.01
N THR A 67 -25.70 1.73 -21.38
CA THR A 67 -26.32 3.05 -21.34
C THR A 67 -25.93 3.73 -20.02
N VAL A 68 -25.43 4.96 -20.10
CA VAL A 68 -25.06 5.73 -18.91
C VAL A 68 -26.32 6.14 -18.15
N THR A 69 -26.47 5.64 -16.94
CA THR A 69 -27.64 5.85 -16.07
C THR A 69 -27.33 6.73 -14.87
N GLY A 70 -26.05 6.93 -14.54
CA GLY A 70 -25.62 7.77 -13.43
C GLY A 70 -24.21 8.33 -13.63
N VAL A 71 -23.96 9.50 -13.03
CA VAL A 71 -22.63 10.13 -12.99
C VAL A 71 -22.25 10.42 -11.54
N LEU A 72 -21.24 9.73 -11.04
CA LEU A 72 -20.69 9.97 -9.70
C LEU A 72 -19.99 11.33 -9.65
N GLY A 73 -20.20 12.05 -8.56
CA GLY A 73 -19.42 13.23 -8.22
C GLY A 73 -18.02 12.87 -7.77
N LYS A 74 -17.22 13.89 -7.43
CA LYS A 74 -15.86 13.70 -6.95
C LYS A 74 -15.86 12.87 -5.65
N ILE A 75 -15.33 11.66 -5.72
CA ILE A 75 -15.11 10.81 -4.55
C ILE A 75 -13.93 11.39 -3.74
N PRO A 76 -14.01 11.47 -2.40
CA PRO A 76 -12.88 11.93 -1.59
C PRO A 76 -11.64 11.06 -1.79
N VAL A 77 -10.47 11.69 -1.90
CA VAL A 77 -9.18 11.00 -2.13
C VAL A 77 -8.83 10.00 -1.02
N ASN A 78 -9.35 10.21 0.19
CA ASN A 78 -9.19 9.31 1.34
C ASN A 78 -10.23 8.18 1.40
N SER A 79 -10.94 7.91 0.30
CA SER A 79 -11.86 6.78 0.17
C SER A 79 -11.09 5.49 -0.12
N THR A 80 -11.49 4.39 0.52
CA THR A 80 -11.03 3.04 0.14
C THR A 80 -11.52 2.64 -1.25
N PHE A 81 -12.61 3.25 -1.69
CA PHE A 81 -13.25 2.96 -2.96
C PHE A 81 -13.06 4.13 -3.91
N ASN A 82 -12.38 3.90 -5.03
CA ASN A 82 -12.29 4.84 -6.14
C ASN A 82 -12.71 4.09 -7.38
N TYR A 83 -13.77 4.57 -8.04
CA TYR A 83 -14.38 3.89 -9.17
C TYR A 83 -14.52 4.86 -10.34
N ASP A 84 -14.02 4.43 -11.50
CA ASP A 84 -14.17 5.17 -12.75
C ASP A 84 -15.45 4.77 -13.49
N MET A 85 -15.74 3.47 -13.50
CA MET A 85 -16.91 2.90 -14.16
C MET A 85 -17.45 1.71 -13.37
N ILE A 86 -18.76 1.64 -13.20
CA ILE A 86 -19.43 0.56 -12.46
C ILE A 86 -20.57 0.01 -13.31
N VAL A 87 -20.60 -1.31 -13.47
CA VAL A 87 -21.68 -2.05 -14.13
C VAL A 87 -22.36 -3.01 -13.13
N PRO A 88 -23.61 -3.44 -13.39
CA PRO A 88 -24.30 -4.38 -12.50
C PRO A 88 -23.54 -5.70 -12.35
N TRP A 89 -23.51 -6.24 -11.13
CA TRP A 89 -22.91 -7.55 -10.81
C TRP A 89 -23.43 -8.70 -11.68
N GLU A 90 -24.67 -8.61 -12.18
CA GLU A 90 -25.23 -9.59 -13.12
C GLU A 90 -24.39 -9.80 -14.38
N ASN A 91 -23.63 -8.78 -14.83
CA ASN A 91 -22.70 -8.91 -15.95
C ASN A 91 -21.49 -9.79 -15.60
N ALA A 92 -21.09 -9.88 -14.32
CA ALA A 92 -20.01 -10.77 -13.90
C ALA A 92 -20.42 -12.25 -14.03
N MET A 93 -21.72 -12.56 -14.02
CA MET A 93 -22.24 -13.93 -14.20
C MET A 93 -22.10 -14.46 -15.63
N ASP A 94 -21.79 -13.61 -16.59
CA ASP A 94 -21.44 -14.05 -17.96
C ASP A 94 -20.02 -14.64 -18.02
N ILE A 95 -19.22 -14.46 -16.95
CA ILE A 95 -17.88 -15.03 -16.83
C ILE A 95 -18.02 -16.43 -16.20
N ASP A 96 -17.74 -17.47 -16.99
CA ASP A 96 -17.89 -18.88 -16.57
C ASP A 96 -17.27 -19.17 -15.20
N PHE A 97 -16.01 -18.77 -14.98
CA PHE A 97 -15.34 -18.96 -13.69
C PHE A 97 -16.10 -18.31 -12.53
N VAL A 98 -16.68 -17.12 -12.73
CA VAL A 98 -17.42 -16.42 -11.67
C VAL A 98 -18.74 -17.13 -11.39
N ARG A 99 -19.48 -17.46 -12.44
CA ARG A 99 -20.75 -18.20 -12.36
C ARG A 99 -20.59 -19.56 -11.70
N ASP A 100 -19.58 -20.31 -12.09
CA ASP A 100 -19.37 -21.70 -11.68
C ASP A 100 -18.72 -21.81 -10.29
N SER A 101 -18.12 -20.72 -9.78
CA SER A 101 -17.53 -20.68 -8.44
C SER A 101 -18.55 -20.77 -7.31
N GLY A 102 -19.79 -20.30 -7.52
CA GLY A 102 -20.82 -20.25 -6.48
C GLY A 102 -20.32 -19.63 -5.16
N TRP A 103 -20.67 -20.24 -4.02
CA TRP A 103 -20.22 -19.78 -2.70
C TRP A 103 -18.72 -19.98 -2.43
N ARG A 104 -18.00 -20.70 -3.31
CA ARG A 104 -16.54 -20.94 -3.17
C ARG A 104 -15.68 -19.82 -3.76
N GLY A 105 -16.28 -18.82 -4.41
CA GLY A 105 -15.55 -17.70 -4.98
C GLY A 105 -14.91 -16.83 -3.89
N SER A 106 -13.59 -16.89 -3.74
CA SER A 106 -12.81 -16.07 -2.80
C SER A 106 -12.28 -14.76 -3.39
N PHE A 107 -12.77 -14.37 -4.57
CA PHE A 107 -12.28 -13.22 -5.34
C PHE A 107 -13.14 -11.95 -5.15
N LEU A 108 -14.11 -11.95 -4.22
CA LEU A 108 -15.06 -10.86 -4.02
C LEU A 108 -14.89 -10.17 -2.67
N PHE A 109 -15.04 -8.85 -2.67
CA PHE A 109 -15.24 -8.07 -1.46
C PHE A 109 -16.71 -8.11 -1.08
N SER A 110 -17.02 -8.78 0.03
CA SER A 110 -18.39 -8.89 0.54
C SER A 110 -18.59 -7.97 1.74
N PHE A 111 -19.59 -7.10 1.66
CA PHE A 111 -19.94 -6.17 2.73
C PHE A 111 -21.28 -6.52 3.34
N VAL A 112 -21.38 -6.39 4.67
CA VAL A 112 -22.62 -6.61 5.41
C VAL A 112 -22.86 -5.45 6.38
N GLN A 113 -24.05 -4.86 6.31
CA GLN A 113 -24.48 -3.82 7.24
C GLN A 113 -25.26 -4.44 8.41
N LEU A 114 -24.70 -4.35 9.61
CA LEU A 114 -25.35 -4.87 10.81
C LEU A 114 -26.46 -3.93 11.28
N ARG A 115 -27.58 -4.49 11.75
CA ARG A 115 -28.63 -3.68 12.39
C ARG A 115 -28.10 -3.06 13.68
N PRO A 116 -28.55 -1.84 14.06
CA PRO A 116 -28.17 -1.22 15.32
C PRO A 116 -28.38 -2.15 16.52
N GLY A 117 -27.37 -2.30 17.37
CA GLY A 117 -27.41 -3.17 18.56
C GLY A 117 -27.07 -4.65 18.32
N THR A 118 -26.75 -5.04 17.09
CA THR A 118 -26.25 -6.41 16.81
C THR A 118 -24.86 -6.58 17.39
N ASP A 119 -24.63 -7.67 18.13
CA ASP A 119 -23.29 -8.09 18.57
C ASP A 119 -22.58 -8.84 17.42
N PRO A 120 -21.46 -8.30 16.88
CA PRO A 120 -20.71 -8.95 15.81
C PRO A 120 -20.18 -10.34 16.21
N ALA A 121 -19.74 -10.52 17.45
CA ALA A 121 -19.17 -11.80 17.89
C ALA A 121 -20.25 -12.91 17.94
N ALA A 122 -21.46 -12.57 18.39
CA ALA A 122 -22.60 -13.47 18.35
C ALA A 122 -23.07 -13.80 16.93
N LEU A 123 -22.83 -12.91 15.95
CA LEU A 123 -23.08 -13.20 14.54
C LEU A 123 -21.99 -14.12 13.96
N GLU A 124 -20.71 -13.84 14.23
CA GLU A 124 -19.59 -14.67 13.79
C GLU A 124 -19.72 -16.12 14.28
N ALA A 125 -20.19 -16.32 15.52
CA ALA A 125 -20.43 -17.65 16.07
C ALA A 125 -21.46 -18.48 15.26
N LYS A 126 -22.25 -17.85 14.38
CA LYS A 126 -23.22 -18.53 13.50
C LYS A 126 -22.65 -18.87 12.13
N PHE A 127 -21.48 -18.35 11.76
CA PHE A 127 -20.87 -18.62 10.47
C PHE A 127 -20.52 -20.09 10.21
N PRO A 128 -20.10 -20.91 11.19
CA PRO A 128 -19.89 -22.34 10.95
C PRO A 128 -21.15 -23.03 10.40
N ALA A 129 -22.31 -22.79 11.03
CA ALA A 129 -23.58 -23.35 10.56
C ALA A 129 -24.02 -22.79 9.20
N PHE A 130 -23.61 -21.56 8.86
CA PHE A 130 -23.81 -20.98 7.54
C PHE A 130 -22.96 -21.69 6.48
N VAL A 131 -21.68 -21.93 6.78
CA VAL A 131 -20.76 -22.69 5.91
C VAL A 131 -21.30 -24.09 5.66
N ASP A 132 -21.70 -24.81 6.71
CA ASP A 132 -22.28 -26.16 6.62
C ASP A 132 -23.52 -26.24 5.70
N LYS A 133 -24.29 -25.15 5.63
CA LYS A 133 -25.53 -25.09 4.86
C LYS A 133 -25.29 -24.81 3.37
N PHE A 134 -24.33 -23.95 3.04
CA PHE A 134 -24.17 -23.41 1.69
C PHE A 134 -22.94 -23.95 0.94
N PHE A 135 -21.96 -24.49 1.67
CA PHE A 135 -20.80 -25.16 1.07
C PHE A 135 -21.10 -26.65 0.94
N ALA A 136 -20.54 -27.33 -0.06
CA ALA A 136 -20.75 -28.78 -0.25
C ALA A 136 -19.91 -29.60 0.76
N LYS A 137 -20.45 -30.71 1.29
CA LYS A 137 -19.88 -31.48 2.42
C LYS A 137 -18.43 -31.93 2.24
N ASP A 138 -18.00 -32.09 0.99
CA ASP A 138 -16.67 -32.57 0.65
C ASP A 138 -15.63 -31.43 0.53
N ALA A 139 -16.08 -30.17 0.64
CA ALA A 139 -15.24 -28.98 0.73
C ALA A 139 -15.33 -28.26 2.09
N ILE A 140 -16.01 -28.88 3.07
CA ILE A 140 -16.61 -28.16 4.19
C ILE A 140 -15.71 -27.94 5.40
N GLU A 141 -14.62 -28.67 5.64
CA GLU A 141 -14.05 -28.64 7.00
C GLU A 141 -13.33 -27.34 7.40
N GLN A 142 -13.24 -26.31 6.53
CA GLN A 142 -12.09 -25.40 6.60
C GLN A 142 -12.28 -23.93 6.19
N VAL A 143 -13.46 -23.50 5.72
CA VAL A 143 -13.71 -22.07 5.41
C VAL A 143 -14.23 -21.36 6.66
N THR A 144 -13.48 -20.37 7.15
CA THR A 144 -13.93 -19.51 8.26
C THR A 144 -14.19 -18.10 7.77
N PHE A 145 -15.41 -17.60 8.00
CA PHE A 145 -15.71 -16.18 7.84
C PHE A 145 -15.39 -15.42 9.12
N LYS A 146 -14.90 -14.18 8.96
CA LYS A 146 -14.73 -13.21 10.05
C LYS A 146 -15.25 -11.85 9.59
N LEU A 147 -15.82 -11.10 10.53
CA LEU A 147 -16.25 -9.74 10.31
C LEU A 147 -15.09 -8.79 10.57
N MET A 148 -14.76 -7.99 9.57
CA MET A 148 -13.82 -6.89 9.71
C MET A 148 -14.62 -5.56 9.77
N PRO A 149 -14.46 -4.74 10.82
CA PRO A 149 -15.04 -3.41 10.83
C PRO A 149 -14.51 -2.58 9.67
N LEU A 150 -15.39 -1.89 8.93
CA LEU A 150 -15.02 -1.11 7.75
C LEU A 150 -13.86 -0.12 7.98
N LYS A 151 -13.81 0.51 9.15
CA LYS A 151 -12.73 1.45 9.54
C LYS A 151 -11.32 0.82 9.54
N ASN A 152 -11.21 -0.50 9.66
CA ASN A 152 -9.94 -1.22 9.66
C ASN A 152 -9.56 -1.70 8.25
N VAL A 153 -10.54 -1.80 7.34
CA VAL A 153 -10.36 -2.35 5.99
C VAL A 153 -9.30 -1.55 5.21
N HIS A 154 -9.37 -0.22 5.27
CA HIS A 154 -8.39 0.64 4.61
C HIS A 154 -6.95 0.34 5.06
N ASN A 155 -6.76 0.05 6.35
CA ASN A 155 -5.45 -0.15 6.94
C ASN A 155 -4.90 -1.55 6.63
N GLU A 156 -5.77 -2.56 6.54
CA GLU A 156 -5.40 -3.90 6.10
C GLU A 156 -4.90 -3.90 4.65
N PHE A 157 -5.55 -3.15 3.75
CA PHE A 157 -5.14 -3.08 2.34
C PHE A 157 -3.89 -2.25 2.12
N THR A 158 -3.72 -1.15 2.86
CA THR A 158 -2.63 -0.20 2.59
C THR A 158 -1.39 -0.48 3.42
N GLY A 159 -1.54 -1.03 4.64
CA GLY A 159 -0.43 -1.16 5.59
C GLY A 159 0.19 0.18 6.01
N MET A 160 -0.45 1.31 5.70
CA MET A 160 0.17 2.64 5.75
C MET A 160 0.21 3.26 7.14
N ASP A 161 -0.58 2.75 8.10
CA ASP A 161 -0.65 3.25 9.48
C ASP A 161 0.73 3.35 10.15
N ARG A 162 1.56 2.32 9.95
CA ARG A 162 2.87 2.25 10.58
C ARG A 162 3.74 3.44 10.16
N TYR A 163 3.68 3.83 8.89
CA TYR A 163 4.41 4.99 8.37
C TYR A 163 3.86 6.29 8.94
N ALA A 164 2.53 6.43 9.05
CA ALA A 164 1.91 7.59 9.69
C ALA A 164 2.35 7.75 11.15
N PHE A 165 2.39 6.66 11.93
CA PHE A 165 2.87 6.71 13.31
C PHE A 165 4.37 7.05 13.43
N ILE A 166 5.20 6.57 12.49
CA ILE A 166 6.62 6.96 12.42
C ILE A 166 6.73 8.48 12.17
N LEU A 167 5.98 9.01 11.20
CA LEU A 167 5.99 10.44 10.87
C LEU A 167 5.50 11.30 12.05
N ILE A 168 4.45 10.86 12.76
CA ILE A 168 3.97 11.52 13.99
C ILE A 168 5.07 11.50 15.07
N GLY A 169 5.76 10.37 15.24
CA GLY A 169 6.87 10.25 16.19
C GLY A 169 8.00 11.22 15.88
N ILE A 170 8.40 11.34 14.61
CA ILE A 170 9.41 12.30 14.14
C ILE A 170 8.94 13.74 14.38
N ALA A 171 7.71 14.07 14.00
CA ALA A 171 7.14 15.40 14.18
C ALA A 171 7.11 15.81 15.67
N LEU A 172 6.72 14.90 16.56
CA LEU A 172 6.72 15.13 18.01
C LEU A 172 8.14 15.31 18.57
N ALA A 173 9.12 14.54 18.08
CA ALA A 173 10.51 14.68 18.48
C ALA A 173 11.09 16.04 18.05
N ILE A 174 10.85 16.46 16.81
CA ILE A 174 11.25 17.78 16.29
C ILE A 174 10.56 18.90 17.09
N LEU A 175 9.27 18.76 17.39
CA LEU A 175 8.53 19.72 18.20
C LEU A 175 9.11 19.83 19.62
N ALA A 176 9.47 18.69 20.23
CA ALA A 176 10.12 18.67 21.53
C ALA A 176 11.48 19.38 21.49
N LEU A 177 12.30 19.15 20.46
CA LEU A 177 13.56 19.86 20.24
C LEU A 177 13.34 21.37 20.11
N ALA A 178 12.31 21.80 19.37
CA ALA A 178 11.95 23.21 19.23
C ALA A 178 11.54 23.84 20.58
N CYS A 179 10.71 23.15 21.37
CA CYS A 179 10.29 23.60 22.70
C CYS A 179 11.48 23.75 23.65
N ILE A 180 12.37 22.75 23.67
CA ILE A 180 13.58 22.75 24.51
C ILE A 180 14.52 23.88 24.09
N ASN A 181 14.73 24.07 22.79
CA ASN A 181 15.59 25.12 22.25
C ASN A 181 15.04 26.52 22.61
N TYR A 182 13.75 26.75 22.36
CA TYR A 182 13.10 28.01 22.74
C TYR A 182 13.22 28.28 24.25
N THR A 183 13.00 27.25 25.06
CA THR A 183 13.13 27.33 26.52
C THR A 183 14.55 27.76 26.92
N ASN A 184 15.57 27.11 26.35
CA ASN A 184 16.98 27.41 26.59
C ASN A 184 17.34 28.85 26.18
N LEU A 185 16.88 29.30 25.01
CA LEU A 185 17.09 30.65 24.52
C LEU A 185 16.38 31.70 25.39
N SER A 186 15.16 31.40 25.81
CA SER A 186 14.35 32.28 26.68
C SER A 186 15.01 32.48 28.03
N ILE A 187 15.56 31.43 28.64
CA ILE A 187 16.31 31.53 29.89
C ILE A 187 17.58 32.37 29.71
N ALA A 188 18.32 32.18 28.63
CA ALA A 188 19.53 32.96 28.36
C ALA A 188 19.23 34.46 28.22
N ARG A 189 18.17 34.83 27.48
CA ARG A 189 17.68 36.21 27.35
C ARG A 189 17.13 36.76 28.66
N SER A 190 16.56 35.91 29.51
CA SER A 190 15.97 36.31 30.77
C SER A 190 16.98 36.90 31.76
N LEU A 191 18.26 36.50 31.68
CA LEU A 191 19.35 37.07 32.46
C LEU A 191 19.59 38.55 32.11
N GLN A 192 19.40 38.94 30.85
CA GLN A 192 19.50 40.34 30.43
C GLN A 192 18.31 41.18 30.96
N ARG A 193 17.13 40.56 31.08
CA ARG A 193 15.91 41.17 31.64
C ARG A 193 15.85 41.11 33.18
N ALA A 194 16.87 40.55 33.85
CA ALA A 194 16.85 40.34 35.30
C ALA A 194 16.72 41.65 36.10
N ARG A 195 17.31 42.75 35.62
CA ARG A 195 17.20 44.09 36.26
C ARG A 195 15.78 44.65 36.21
N GLU A 196 15.12 44.54 35.07
CA GLU A 196 13.73 44.96 34.87
C GLU A 196 12.77 44.19 35.78
N ILE A 197 12.94 42.86 35.85
CA ILE A 197 12.12 41.98 36.70
C ILE A 197 12.37 42.26 38.18
N GLY A 198 13.62 42.56 38.56
CA GLY A 198 14.01 42.98 39.90
C GLY A 198 13.30 44.26 40.32
N MET A 199 13.29 45.29 39.45
CA MET A 199 12.55 46.55 39.68
C MET A 199 11.05 46.31 39.85
N ARG A 200 10.42 45.52 38.99
CA ARG A 200 8.98 45.22 39.06
C ARG A 200 8.57 44.55 40.38
N LYS A 201 9.40 43.65 40.90
CA LYS A 201 9.17 43.01 42.21
C LYS A 201 9.30 43.98 43.37
N VAL A 202 10.25 44.93 43.30
CA VAL A 202 10.39 46.00 44.31
C VAL A 202 9.18 46.94 44.28
N LEU A 203 8.59 47.17 43.10
CA LEU A 203 7.34 47.93 42.91
C LEU A 203 6.07 47.14 43.26
N GLY A 204 6.18 45.95 43.87
CA GLY A 204 5.04 45.19 44.37
C GLY A 204 4.45 44.15 43.42
N ALA A 205 5.08 43.85 42.28
CA ALA A 205 4.63 42.75 41.42
C ALA A 205 4.77 41.40 42.14
N ASN A 206 3.65 40.72 42.38
CA ASN A 206 3.63 39.38 42.95
C ASN A 206 4.06 38.30 41.93
N ARG A 207 4.44 37.12 42.41
CA ARG A 207 4.95 36.03 41.56
C ARG A 207 3.95 35.56 40.50
N GLY A 208 2.66 35.54 40.86
CA GLY A 208 1.58 35.12 39.95
C GLY A 208 1.41 36.05 38.76
N ARG A 209 1.46 37.38 38.99
CA ARG A 209 1.31 38.39 37.93
C ARG A 209 2.48 38.38 36.95
N LEU A 210 3.69 38.13 37.44
CA LEU A 210 4.87 37.93 36.59
C LEU A 210 4.78 36.62 35.79
N PHE A 211 4.34 35.53 36.42
CA PHE A 211 4.13 34.26 35.75
C PHE A 211 3.09 34.38 34.62
N SER A 212 1.91 34.97 34.90
CA SER A 212 0.86 35.15 33.90
C SER A 212 1.32 36.05 32.74
N GLN A 213 2.07 37.12 33.03
CA GLN A 213 2.62 37.99 32.00
C GLN A 213 3.55 37.22 31.04
N PHE A 214 4.50 36.43 31.58
CA PHE A 214 5.41 35.66 30.74
C PHE A 214 4.70 34.55 29.96
N MET A 215 3.72 33.88 30.56
CA MET A 215 2.90 32.90 29.84
C MET A 215 2.16 33.57 28.67
N ILE A 216 1.51 34.72 28.89
CA ILE A 216 0.82 35.46 27.82
C ILE A 216 1.80 35.88 26.72
N GLU A 217 3.00 36.38 27.07
CA GLU A 217 4.05 36.69 26.09
C GLU A 217 4.43 35.45 25.26
N THR A 218 4.60 34.29 25.89
CA THR A 218 4.88 33.03 25.18
C THR A 218 3.71 32.60 24.29
N PHE A 219 2.47 32.66 24.78
CA PHE A 219 1.27 32.31 23.99
C PHE A 219 1.12 33.21 22.76
N LEU A 220 1.38 34.51 22.89
CA LEU A 220 1.36 35.44 21.74
C LEU A 220 2.45 35.11 20.73
N ILE A 221 3.68 34.85 21.19
CA ILE A 221 4.78 34.49 20.28
C ILE A 221 4.45 33.19 19.55
N VAL A 222 4.01 32.15 20.26
CA VAL A 222 3.65 30.86 19.66
C VAL A 222 2.45 31.00 18.72
N GLY A 223 1.47 31.84 19.04
CA GLY A 223 0.34 32.12 18.15
C GLY A 223 0.80 32.72 16.81
N VAL A 224 1.70 33.71 16.85
CA VAL A 224 2.30 34.29 15.62
C VAL A 224 3.13 33.25 14.88
N THR A 225 3.94 32.46 15.57
CA THR A 225 4.73 31.38 14.96
C THR A 225 3.86 30.31 14.32
N LEU A 226 2.73 29.95 14.93
CA LEU A 226 1.78 28.98 14.37
C LEU A 226 1.16 29.51 13.08
N LEU A 227 0.73 30.77 13.03
CA LEU A 227 0.20 31.40 11.81
C LEU A 227 1.25 31.41 10.68
N LEU A 228 2.49 31.79 11.00
CA LEU A 228 3.60 31.75 10.04
C LEU A 228 3.91 30.32 9.59
N GLY A 229 3.86 29.35 10.52
CA GLY A 229 4.07 27.93 10.23
C GLY A 229 3.01 27.36 9.30
N ILE A 230 1.74 27.69 9.52
CA ILE A 230 0.64 27.30 8.61
C ILE A 230 0.84 27.92 7.23
N GLY A 231 1.21 29.21 7.16
CA GLY A 231 1.49 29.87 5.88
C GLY A 231 2.66 29.25 5.12
N LEU A 232 3.73 28.86 5.82
CA LEU A 232 4.86 28.14 5.22
C LEU A 232 4.49 26.72 4.81
N ALA A 233 3.66 26.03 5.60
CA ALA A 233 3.17 24.70 5.26
C ALA A 233 2.36 24.73 3.96
N GLU A 234 1.42 25.66 3.84
CA GLU A 234 0.61 25.85 2.61
C GLU A 234 1.50 26.16 1.39
N LEU A 235 2.53 26.98 1.55
CA LEU A 235 3.46 27.33 0.46
C LEU A 235 4.31 26.13 0.00
N LEU A 236 4.72 25.27 0.92
CA LEU A 236 5.57 24.11 0.64
C LEU A 236 4.77 22.86 0.28
N LEU A 237 3.47 22.84 0.54
CA LEU A 237 2.58 21.70 0.34
C LEU A 237 2.58 21.17 -1.11
N PRO A 238 2.57 22.00 -2.17
CA PRO A 238 2.59 21.50 -3.55
C PRO A 238 3.84 20.68 -3.85
N LYS A 239 5.01 21.14 -3.37
CA LYS A 239 6.27 20.42 -3.54
C LYS A 239 6.30 19.15 -2.69
N PHE A 240 5.71 19.19 -1.50
CA PHE A 240 5.57 18.00 -0.67
C PHE A 240 4.68 16.95 -1.37
N ASN A 241 3.55 17.36 -1.94
CA ASN A 241 2.63 16.53 -2.72
C ASN A 241 3.32 15.86 -3.92
N GLU A 242 4.20 16.56 -4.62
CA GLU A 242 5.02 15.99 -5.71
C GLU A 242 5.95 14.88 -5.19
N ILE A 243 6.58 15.08 -4.03
CA ILE A 243 7.51 14.10 -3.44
C ILE A 243 6.77 12.84 -2.98
N VAL A 244 5.61 13.01 -2.35
CA VAL A 244 4.84 11.89 -1.78
C VAL A 244 3.82 11.28 -2.74
N GLN A 245 3.62 11.90 -3.91
CA GLN A 245 2.59 11.55 -4.89
C GLN A 245 1.19 11.50 -4.27
N MET A 246 0.84 12.52 -3.48
CA MET A 246 -0.46 12.65 -2.82
C MET A 246 -1.07 14.02 -3.10
N GLU A 247 -2.38 14.14 -2.99
CA GLU A 247 -3.12 15.41 -3.10
C GLU A 247 -3.53 15.93 -1.72
N LEU A 248 -2.55 16.31 -0.89
CA LEU A 248 -2.85 16.90 0.42
C LEU A 248 -3.25 18.36 0.24
N ALA A 249 -4.29 18.78 0.97
CA ALA A 249 -4.75 20.16 1.01
C ALA A 249 -5.08 20.57 2.46
N LEU A 250 -4.79 21.81 2.84
CA LEU A 250 -5.18 22.36 4.14
C LEU A 250 -6.58 22.99 4.06
N THR A 251 -7.62 22.17 3.86
CA THR A 251 -9.00 22.65 3.82
C THR A 251 -9.63 22.70 5.22
N PHE A 252 -9.33 23.76 5.98
CA PHE A 252 -9.85 23.95 7.35
C PHE A 252 -11.40 23.98 7.44
N SER A 253 -12.09 24.38 6.36
CA SER A 253 -13.56 24.39 6.32
C SER A 253 -14.16 22.99 6.20
N GLU A 254 -13.48 22.09 5.50
CA GLU A 254 -13.93 20.72 5.26
C GLU A 254 -13.47 19.78 6.39
N GLN A 255 -12.34 20.11 7.02
CA GLN A 255 -11.72 19.30 8.05
C GLN A 255 -11.52 20.11 9.36
N PRO A 256 -12.59 20.39 10.12
CA PRO A 256 -12.50 21.17 11.36
C PRO A 256 -11.62 20.49 12.43
N VAL A 257 -11.49 19.17 12.37
CA VAL A 257 -10.61 18.38 13.25
C VAL A 257 -9.15 18.80 13.11
N LEU A 258 -8.68 19.13 11.90
CA LEU A 258 -7.32 19.59 11.66
C LEU A 258 -7.05 20.92 12.37
N LEU A 259 -7.99 21.87 12.26
CA LEU A 259 -7.89 23.17 12.93
C LEU A 259 -7.86 23.01 14.46
N ILE A 260 -8.77 22.20 15.02
CA ILE A 260 -8.79 21.91 16.46
C ILE A 260 -7.47 21.25 16.89
N GLY A 261 -6.95 20.31 16.10
CA GLY A 261 -5.66 19.67 16.34
C GLY A 261 -4.49 20.66 16.38
N LEU A 262 -4.40 21.56 15.40
CA LEU A 262 -3.37 22.60 15.36
C LEU A 262 -3.45 23.57 16.54
N LEU A 263 -4.67 23.95 16.96
CA LEU A 263 -4.87 24.79 18.13
C LEU A 263 -4.43 24.08 19.42
N ILE A 264 -4.73 22.80 19.56
CA ILE A 264 -4.27 21.97 20.70
C ILE A 264 -2.75 21.89 20.70
N VAL A 265 -2.12 21.58 19.55
CA VAL A 265 -0.66 21.52 19.43
C VAL A 265 -0.03 22.86 19.79
N GLY A 266 -0.53 23.97 19.24
CA GLY A 266 -0.05 25.32 19.57
C GLY A 266 -0.18 25.64 21.07
N ALA A 267 -1.31 25.31 21.68
CA ALA A 267 -1.53 25.53 23.11
C ALA A 267 -0.58 24.69 23.98
N VAL A 268 -0.39 23.42 23.63
CA VAL A 268 0.53 22.50 24.31
C VAL A 268 1.97 22.99 24.16
N THR A 269 2.40 23.40 22.97
CA THR A 269 3.73 23.96 22.70
C THR A 269 3.97 25.23 23.50
N ALA A 270 3.02 26.17 23.52
CA ALA A 270 3.12 27.40 24.31
C ALA A 270 3.22 27.11 25.81
N PHE A 271 2.44 26.14 26.29
CA PHE A 271 2.48 25.71 27.67
C PHE A 271 3.86 25.15 28.03
N PHE A 272 4.33 24.12 27.35
CA PHE A 272 5.62 23.48 27.68
C PHE A 272 6.82 24.42 27.48
N SER A 273 6.79 25.26 26.45
CA SER A 273 7.87 26.22 26.15
C SER A 273 7.90 27.40 27.14
N GLY A 274 6.74 27.82 27.66
CA GLY A 274 6.60 29.01 28.50
C GLY A 274 6.67 28.74 30.00
N VAL A 275 6.16 27.58 30.45
CA VAL A 275 6.00 27.26 31.88
C VAL A 275 7.34 27.31 32.60
N TYR A 276 8.39 26.71 32.04
CA TYR A 276 9.69 26.68 32.71
C TYR A 276 10.37 28.06 32.81
N PRO A 277 10.51 28.84 31.72
CA PRO A 277 11.01 30.23 31.81
C PRO A 277 10.19 31.10 32.77
N ALA A 278 8.85 31.00 32.73
CA ALA A 278 7.97 31.79 33.60
C ALA A 278 8.14 31.42 35.09
N MET A 279 8.28 30.13 35.42
CA MET A 279 8.58 29.67 36.78
C MET A 279 9.98 30.11 37.24
N PHE A 280 10.98 29.98 36.37
CA PHE A 280 12.36 30.40 36.67
C PHE A 280 12.40 31.90 36.97
N LEU A 281 11.76 32.72 36.13
CA LEU A 281 11.74 34.18 36.26
C LEU A 281 10.92 34.70 37.46
N SER A 282 9.77 34.10 37.71
CA SER A 282 8.92 34.46 38.86
C SER A 282 9.58 34.11 40.20
N ARG A 283 10.54 33.17 40.25
CA ARG A 283 11.28 32.79 41.46
C ARG A 283 12.51 33.67 41.79
N PHE A 284 12.98 34.55 40.89
CA PHE A 284 14.14 35.41 41.15
C PHE A 284 14.00 36.29 42.40
N ARG A 285 15.05 36.39 43.22
CA ARG A 285 15.09 37.28 44.39
C ARG A 285 15.81 38.59 44.02
N PRO A 286 15.20 39.77 44.18
CA PRO A 286 15.80 41.06 43.78
C PRO A 286 17.12 41.41 44.48
N ILE A 287 17.32 40.94 45.72
CA ILE A 287 18.46 41.32 46.57
C ILE A 287 19.80 40.82 46.03
N SER A 288 19.84 39.71 45.30
CA SER A 288 21.09 39.19 44.71
C SER A 288 21.54 39.96 43.46
N VAL A 289 20.65 40.71 42.81
CA VAL A 289 20.95 41.44 41.55
C VAL A 289 21.36 42.89 41.82
N LEU A 290 20.81 43.52 42.87
CA LEU A 290 21.12 44.91 43.22
C LEU A 290 22.41 45.07 44.06
N LYS A 291 22.88 44.01 44.73
CA LYS A 291 24.17 44.00 45.46
C LYS A 291 25.37 43.51 44.62
N ALA A 292 25.15 42.90 43.47
CA ALA A 292 26.22 42.34 42.64
C ALA A 292 26.77 43.41 41.69
N THR A 293 27.82 44.11 42.11
CA THR A 293 28.62 45.03 41.27
C THR A 293 29.65 44.32 40.38
N HIS A 294 29.75 42.99 40.42
CA HIS A 294 30.61 42.23 39.51
C HIS A 294 29.87 41.01 38.95
N PHE A 295 29.64 41.04 37.63
CA PHE A 295 29.44 39.84 36.83
C PHE A 295 30.81 39.19 36.55
N SER A 296 31.50 38.75 37.59
CA SER A 296 32.71 37.94 37.44
C SER A 296 32.44 36.57 38.04
N GLY A 297 32.69 35.54 37.22
CA GLY A 297 32.44 34.16 37.57
C GLY A 297 33.15 33.75 38.85
N GLY A 298 32.49 32.89 39.63
CA GLY A 298 33.07 32.26 40.79
C GLY A 298 32.70 32.89 42.12
N ASP A 299 31.43 32.87 42.51
CA ASP A 299 31.15 32.54 43.91
C ASP A 299 29.89 31.70 44.07
N THR A 300 30.13 30.50 44.55
CA THR A 300 29.23 29.40 44.85
C THR A 300 28.44 29.67 46.13
N GLN A 301 27.24 30.23 46.00
CA GLN A 301 26.20 29.96 47.00
C GLN A 301 25.66 28.53 46.79
N LYS A 302 26.31 27.57 47.47
CA LYS A 302 25.79 26.25 47.91
C LYS A 302 24.32 26.40 48.36
N LYS A 303 23.30 25.61 47.95
CA LYS A 303 23.06 24.14 47.88
C LYS A 303 21.60 23.91 47.35
N PRO A 304 21.06 22.69 47.04
CA PRO A 304 21.65 21.33 47.06
C PRO A 304 21.46 20.51 45.74
N GLY A 305 22.32 19.52 45.52
CA GLY A 305 22.01 18.16 44.98
C GLY A 305 21.01 17.87 43.85
N GLY A 306 20.58 18.81 43.01
CA GLY A 306 19.70 18.54 41.86
C GLY A 306 20.41 18.87 40.56
N LEU A 307 20.35 17.99 39.55
CA LEU A 307 20.85 18.29 38.21
C LEU A 307 20.34 19.67 37.77
N ASN A 308 21.23 20.53 37.27
CA ASN A 308 20.83 21.81 36.68
C ASN A 308 19.89 21.50 35.51
N LEU A 309 18.60 21.77 35.68
CA LEU A 309 17.56 21.37 34.72
C LEU A 309 17.81 21.93 33.32
N ARG A 310 18.53 23.06 33.19
CA ARG A 310 19.05 23.54 31.90
C ARG A 310 20.03 22.55 31.26
N ASN A 311 20.98 22.03 32.03
CA ASN A 311 21.92 21.03 31.54
C ASN A 311 21.19 19.73 31.17
N VAL A 312 20.17 19.33 31.96
CA VAL A 312 19.31 18.18 31.61
C VAL A 312 18.61 18.43 30.28
N LEU A 313 17.94 19.57 30.11
CA LEU A 313 17.25 19.93 28.87
C LEU A 313 18.20 19.93 27.66
N VAL A 314 19.39 20.52 27.79
CA VAL A 314 20.41 20.53 26.72
C VAL A 314 20.91 19.12 26.41
N ILE A 315 21.20 18.30 27.42
CA ILE A 315 21.63 16.92 27.23
C ILE A 315 20.51 16.12 26.54
N THR A 316 19.26 16.24 27.00
CA THR A 316 18.10 15.60 26.37
C THR A 316 17.94 16.03 24.92
N GLN A 317 18.13 17.33 24.61
CA GLN A 317 18.09 17.83 23.24
C GLN A 317 19.12 17.11 22.37
N PHE A 318 20.39 17.08 22.79
CA PHE A 318 21.44 16.42 22.01
C PHE A 318 21.21 14.90 21.91
N VAL A 319 20.73 14.25 22.96
CA VAL A 319 20.39 12.81 22.93
C VAL A 319 19.28 12.54 21.91
N VAL A 320 18.20 13.34 21.91
CA VAL A 320 17.10 13.19 20.95
C VAL A 320 17.59 13.49 19.52
N SER A 321 18.36 14.54 19.30
CA SER A 321 18.91 14.87 17.98
C SER A 321 19.85 13.78 17.45
N ILE A 322 20.79 13.30 18.26
CA ILE A 322 21.70 12.20 17.86
C ILE A 322 20.89 10.93 17.60
N GLY A 323 19.89 10.63 18.44
CA GLY A 323 19.00 9.50 18.25
C GLY A 323 18.25 9.56 16.92
N LEU A 324 17.71 10.72 16.55
CA LEU A 324 17.05 10.94 15.26
C LEU A 324 18.02 10.74 14.09
N ILE A 325 19.23 11.31 14.16
CA ILE A 325 20.25 11.15 13.09
C ILE A 325 20.61 9.67 12.91
N ILE A 326 20.82 8.93 14.00
CA ILE A 326 21.10 7.49 13.94
C ILE A 326 19.90 6.73 13.36
N ALA A 327 18.69 7.01 13.84
CA ALA A 327 17.47 6.36 13.36
C ALA A 327 17.27 6.58 11.86
N THR A 328 17.42 7.82 11.38
CA THR A 328 17.40 8.16 9.95
C THR A 328 18.44 7.35 9.17
N GLY A 329 19.70 7.32 9.64
CA GLY A 329 20.75 6.55 8.97
C GLY A 329 20.47 5.04 8.91
N VAL A 330 19.85 4.47 9.95
CA VAL A 330 19.43 3.07 9.97
C VAL A 330 18.29 2.82 9.00
N VAL A 331 17.27 3.67 8.97
CA VAL A 331 16.12 3.54 8.06
C VAL A 331 16.58 3.62 6.59
N LEU A 332 17.40 4.62 6.25
CA LEU A 332 17.94 4.75 4.90
C LEU A 332 18.76 3.52 4.49
N ARG A 333 19.62 3.00 5.39
CA ARG A 333 20.37 1.77 5.15
C ARG A 333 19.49 0.53 4.99
N GLN A 334 18.40 0.43 5.75
CA GLN A 334 17.46 -0.68 5.62
C GLN A 334 16.72 -0.65 4.27
N ILE A 335 16.32 0.53 3.81
CA ILE A 335 15.68 0.70 2.50
C ILE A 335 16.67 0.34 1.38
N ASP A 336 17.91 0.81 1.45
CA ASP A 336 18.94 0.44 0.48
C ASP A 336 19.24 -1.07 0.49
N PHE A 337 19.29 -1.67 1.69
CA PHE A 337 19.45 -3.12 1.84
C PHE A 337 18.29 -3.89 1.20
N MET A 338 17.05 -3.46 1.42
CA MET A 338 15.88 -4.08 0.78
C MET A 338 15.96 -3.97 -0.75
N LYS A 339 16.38 -2.84 -1.31
CA LYS A 339 16.46 -2.69 -2.76
C LYS A 339 17.60 -3.46 -3.42
N SER A 340 18.71 -3.62 -2.71
CA SER A 340 19.93 -4.28 -3.21
C SER A 340 20.02 -5.76 -2.83
N HIS A 341 19.06 -6.26 -2.06
CA HIS A 341 18.99 -7.67 -1.72
C HIS A 341 18.85 -8.51 -2.99
N ASP A 342 19.63 -9.59 -3.06
CA ASP A 342 19.53 -10.55 -4.16
C ASP A 342 18.14 -11.20 -4.13
N LEU A 343 17.38 -10.97 -5.19
CA LEU A 343 16.00 -11.43 -5.30
C LEU A 343 15.91 -12.93 -5.60
N GLN A 344 17.04 -13.58 -5.94
CA GLN A 344 17.12 -14.97 -6.40
C GLN A 344 16.33 -15.21 -7.71
N PHE A 345 16.12 -14.16 -8.50
CA PHE A 345 15.62 -14.22 -9.87
C PHE A 345 16.17 -13.04 -10.68
N ASP A 346 16.27 -13.20 -11.99
CA ASP A 346 16.72 -12.18 -12.92
C ASP A 346 15.56 -11.32 -13.43
N LYS A 347 15.72 -10.01 -13.31
CA LYS A 347 14.77 -8.98 -13.74
C LYS A 347 15.32 -8.11 -14.88
N GLU A 348 16.59 -8.24 -15.22
CA GLU A 348 17.28 -7.33 -16.13
C GLU A 348 16.94 -7.66 -17.59
N ASN A 349 16.84 -6.61 -18.42
CA ASN A 349 16.52 -6.70 -19.85
C ASN A 349 15.25 -7.51 -20.15
N MET A 350 14.25 -7.42 -19.27
CA MET A 350 13.00 -8.19 -19.41
C MET A 350 11.78 -7.28 -19.48
N ILE A 351 10.98 -7.52 -20.52
CA ILE A 351 9.70 -6.85 -20.76
C ILE A 351 8.60 -7.88 -20.63
N VAL A 352 7.55 -7.55 -19.88
CA VAL A 352 6.41 -8.43 -19.67
C VAL A 352 5.20 -7.87 -20.39
N LEU A 353 4.68 -8.64 -21.34
CA LEU A 353 3.44 -8.35 -22.04
C LEU A 353 2.26 -8.89 -21.25
N ARG A 354 1.14 -8.18 -21.25
CA ARG A 354 -0.13 -8.68 -20.68
C ARG A 354 -0.90 -9.42 -21.76
N THR A 355 -0.96 -10.74 -21.65
CA THR A 355 -1.76 -11.59 -22.54
C THR A 355 -3.14 -11.75 -21.92
N ASN A 356 -4.12 -10.95 -22.38
CA ASN A 356 -5.49 -11.11 -21.90
C ASN A 356 -6.27 -12.02 -22.86
N PRO A 357 -6.46 -13.32 -22.57
CA PRO A 357 -7.18 -14.22 -23.47
C PRO A 357 -8.65 -13.84 -23.68
N ARG A 358 -9.22 -12.99 -22.81
CA ARG A 358 -10.63 -12.54 -22.90
C ARG A 358 -10.89 -11.53 -24.02
N VAL A 359 -9.85 -11.04 -24.68
CA VAL A 359 -10.02 -10.14 -25.83
C VAL A 359 -10.42 -10.90 -27.10
N PHE A 360 -10.30 -12.22 -27.11
CA PHE A 360 -10.67 -13.08 -28.23
C PHE A 360 -12.06 -13.69 -28.02
N ASN A 361 -12.74 -14.00 -29.13
CA ASN A 361 -14.11 -14.53 -29.10
C ASN A 361 -14.15 -15.99 -28.63
N THR A 362 -13.09 -16.75 -28.91
CA THR A 362 -12.99 -18.15 -28.53
C THR A 362 -11.69 -18.43 -27.80
N GLN A 363 -11.73 -19.42 -26.92
CA GLN A 363 -10.56 -19.90 -26.20
C GLN A 363 -9.49 -20.39 -27.18
N GLU A 364 -9.88 -21.17 -28.19
CA GLU A 364 -8.97 -21.74 -29.20
C GLU A 364 -8.23 -20.64 -30.00
N GLU A 365 -8.93 -19.57 -30.37
CA GLU A 365 -8.32 -18.42 -31.05
C GLU A 365 -7.26 -17.76 -30.18
N ALA A 366 -7.55 -17.51 -28.89
CA ALA A 366 -6.59 -16.93 -27.95
C ALA A 366 -5.33 -17.81 -27.83
N LEU A 367 -5.52 -19.13 -27.72
CA LEU A 367 -4.45 -20.11 -27.60
C LEU A 367 -3.52 -20.11 -28.81
N ALA A 368 -4.09 -20.27 -30.02
CA ALA A 368 -3.33 -20.29 -31.27
C ALA A 368 -2.58 -18.97 -31.51
N THR A 369 -3.21 -17.86 -31.14
CA THR A 369 -2.66 -16.51 -31.27
C THR A 369 -1.43 -16.32 -30.38
N PHE A 370 -1.53 -16.61 -29.09
CA PHE A 370 -0.40 -16.47 -28.17
C PHE A 370 0.72 -17.48 -28.44
N GLY A 371 0.37 -18.69 -28.88
CA GLY A 371 1.37 -19.68 -29.34
C GLY A 371 2.16 -19.19 -30.55
N THR A 372 1.48 -18.58 -31.52
CA THR A 372 2.12 -17.95 -32.69
C THR A 372 3.00 -16.78 -32.28
N LEU A 373 2.49 -15.90 -31.42
CA LEU A 373 3.22 -14.74 -30.92
C LEU A 373 4.51 -15.16 -30.19
N LYS A 374 4.44 -16.18 -29.31
CA LYS A 374 5.62 -16.73 -28.61
C LYS A 374 6.67 -17.20 -29.62
N LYS A 375 6.27 -17.94 -30.66
CA LYS A 375 7.18 -18.45 -31.71
C LYS A 375 7.84 -17.32 -32.49
N GLU A 376 7.07 -16.32 -32.94
CA GLU A 376 7.58 -15.18 -33.71
C GLU A 376 8.56 -14.33 -32.90
N ILE A 377 8.25 -14.05 -31.62
CA ILE A 377 9.16 -13.31 -30.74
C ILE A 377 10.44 -14.12 -30.47
N THR A 378 10.31 -15.42 -30.19
CA THR A 378 11.46 -16.30 -29.92
C THR A 378 12.38 -16.46 -31.14
N ALA A 379 11.86 -16.33 -32.36
CA ALA A 379 12.65 -16.42 -33.59
C ALA A 379 13.59 -15.23 -33.80
N ASN A 380 13.42 -14.12 -33.07
CA ASN A 380 14.29 -12.96 -33.19
C ASN A 380 15.62 -13.17 -32.45
N SER A 381 16.74 -12.88 -33.11
CA SER A 381 18.09 -13.08 -32.55
C SER A 381 18.42 -12.21 -31.32
N THR A 382 17.68 -11.13 -31.09
CA THR A 382 17.83 -10.27 -29.89
C THR A 382 17.15 -10.86 -28.65
N VAL A 383 16.25 -11.81 -28.81
CA VAL A 383 15.50 -12.45 -27.73
C VAL A 383 16.26 -13.68 -27.23
N LYS A 384 16.53 -13.74 -25.93
CA LYS A 384 17.17 -14.89 -25.26
C LYS A 384 16.18 -15.98 -24.91
N SER A 385 15.01 -15.60 -24.41
CA SER A 385 13.98 -16.55 -23.98
C SER A 385 12.62 -15.87 -23.83
N VAL A 386 11.55 -16.65 -24.02
CA VAL A 386 10.16 -16.22 -23.80
C VAL A 386 9.47 -17.23 -22.90
N ALA A 387 8.86 -16.75 -21.81
CA ALA A 387 8.10 -17.56 -20.86
C ALA A 387 6.65 -17.08 -20.76
N LEU A 388 5.74 -18.03 -20.56
CA LEU A 388 4.32 -17.79 -20.30
C LEU A 388 3.99 -18.11 -18.84
N SER A 389 3.19 -17.24 -18.22
CA SER A 389 2.78 -17.45 -16.83
C SER A 389 1.46 -16.77 -16.49
N ARG A 390 0.77 -17.28 -15.47
CA ARG A 390 -0.40 -16.64 -14.88
C ARG A 390 -0.04 -15.39 -14.07
N ALA A 391 1.15 -15.40 -13.47
CA ALA A 391 1.65 -14.31 -12.65
C ALA A 391 3.18 -14.26 -12.72
N VAL A 392 3.73 -13.06 -12.54
CA VAL A 392 5.17 -12.80 -12.57
C VAL A 392 5.62 -12.18 -11.24
N PRO A 393 6.89 -12.39 -10.84
CA PRO A 393 7.50 -11.66 -9.72
C PRO A 393 7.27 -10.15 -9.84
N GLY A 394 6.97 -9.48 -8.72
CA GLY A 394 6.77 -8.02 -8.67
C GLY A 394 5.34 -7.54 -8.91
N ILE A 395 4.47 -8.37 -9.49
CA ILE A 395 3.00 -8.17 -9.46
C ILE A 395 2.36 -8.96 -8.32
N GLY A 396 3.07 -9.98 -7.84
CA GLY A 396 2.59 -10.93 -6.85
C GLY A 396 1.70 -12.01 -7.46
N TYR A 397 1.35 -13.01 -6.65
CA TYR A 397 0.46 -14.11 -7.05
C TYR A 397 -1.02 -13.82 -6.77
N GLY A 398 -1.37 -12.56 -6.47
CA GLY A 398 -2.73 -12.09 -6.21
C GLY A 398 -3.33 -12.73 -4.96
N ASN A 399 -4.63 -13.08 -4.97
CA ASN A 399 -5.26 -13.93 -3.94
C ASN A 399 -5.32 -15.41 -4.38
N SER A 400 -4.32 -15.88 -5.15
CA SER A 400 -4.26 -17.26 -5.64
C SER A 400 -3.81 -18.21 -4.53
N TYR A 401 -4.67 -18.34 -3.53
CA TYR A 401 -4.55 -19.34 -2.48
C TYR A 401 -5.25 -20.62 -2.90
N THR A 402 -4.66 -21.74 -2.51
CA THR A 402 -5.31 -23.03 -2.63
C THR A 402 -5.06 -23.88 -1.39
N LEU A 403 -5.90 -24.90 -1.24
CA LEU A 403 -5.74 -25.96 -0.28
C LEU A 403 -5.19 -27.18 -1.03
N ALA A 404 -3.99 -27.61 -0.65
CA ALA A 404 -3.41 -28.86 -1.07
C ALA A 404 -3.02 -29.66 0.17
N ARG A 405 -3.32 -30.96 0.16
CA ARG A 405 -3.04 -31.86 1.28
C ARG A 405 -1.80 -32.69 0.96
N PRO A 406 -0.70 -32.56 1.73
CA PRO A 406 0.45 -33.45 1.59
C PRO A 406 0.09 -34.91 1.90
N GLU A 407 0.73 -35.84 1.23
CA GLU A 407 0.64 -37.26 1.53
C GLU A 407 0.95 -37.56 3.01
N GLY A 408 0.11 -38.37 3.66
CA GLY A 408 0.28 -38.73 5.06
C GLY A 408 -0.11 -37.65 6.09
N TRP A 409 -0.60 -36.48 5.66
CA TRP A 409 -1.23 -35.51 6.56
C TRP A 409 -2.69 -35.86 6.83
N ASP A 410 -3.14 -35.60 8.05
CA ASP A 410 -4.55 -35.66 8.45
C ASP A 410 -5.34 -34.49 7.86
N THR A 411 -6.67 -34.61 7.81
CA THR A 411 -7.54 -33.56 7.26
C THR A 411 -7.54 -32.27 8.09
N ASN A 412 -6.98 -32.27 9.31
CA ASN A 412 -6.98 -31.11 10.19
C ASN A 412 -5.76 -30.18 10.05
N ARG A 413 -4.72 -30.58 9.30
CA ARG A 413 -3.56 -29.70 9.04
C ARG A 413 -3.75 -28.89 7.77
N GLN A 414 -3.68 -27.58 7.92
CA GLN A 414 -3.70 -26.63 6.81
C GLN A 414 -2.33 -26.04 6.57
N LEU A 415 -2.02 -25.88 5.28
CA LEU A 415 -1.01 -24.97 4.82
C LEU A 415 -1.66 -24.10 3.76
N ASP A 416 -1.50 -22.78 3.88
CA ASP A 416 -1.91 -21.87 2.83
C ASP A 416 -0.89 -21.95 1.69
N TRP A 417 -1.34 -22.44 0.56
CA TRP A 417 -0.51 -22.57 -0.63
C TRP A 417 -0.79 -21.41 -1.56
N ARG A 418 0.26 -20.69 -1.94
CA ARG A 418 0.22 -19.91 -3.17
C ARG A 418 0.29 -20.87 -4.35
N PHE A 419 -0.33 -20.51 -5.45
CA PHE A 419 -0.09 -21.23 -6.70
C PHE A 419 0.06 -20.30 -7.90
N VAL A 420 0.82 -20.77 -8.88
CA VAL A 420 1.03 -20.08 -10.15
C VAL A 420 1.08 -21.11 -11.28
N ASN A 421 0.48 -20.77 -12.41
CA ASN A 421 0.59 -21.56 -13.63
C ASN A 421 1.75 -21.01 -14.46
N ILE A 422 2.68 -21.87 -14.85
CA ILE A 422 3.89 -21.51 -15.59
C ILE A 422 4.13 -22.49 -16.75
N ASP A 423 4.82 -22.03 -17.79
CA ASP A 423 5.38 -22.93 -18.80
C ASP A 423 6.78 -23.44 -18.40
N ALA A 424 7.34 -24.34 -19.21
CA ALA A 424 8.66 -24.93 -18.97
C ALA A 424 9.80 -23.89 -19.06
N ALA A 425 9.58 -22.77 -19.77
CA ALA A 425 10.56 -21.72 -19.96
C ALA A 425 10.62 -20.72 -18.80
N PHE A 426 9.61 -20.69 -17.92
CA PHE A 426 9.54 -19.73 -16.82
C PHE A 426 10.76 -19.75 -15.90
N LEU A 427 11.07 -20.89 -15.27
CA LEU A 427 12.21 -21.00 -14.35
C LEU A 427 13.54 -20.57 -15.00
N PRO A 428 13.93 -21.05 -16.21
CA PRO A 428 15.17 -20.60 -16.85
C PRO A 428 15.14 -19.14 -17.31
N THR A 429 14.00 -18.61 -17.79
CA THR A 429 13.89 -17.20 -18.18
C THR A 429 14.13 -16.27 -16.99
N PHE A 430 13.52 -16.57 -15.85
CA PHE A 430 13.70 -15.84 -14.60
C PHE A 430 14.98 -16.23 -13.85
N GLY A 431 15.77 -17.19 -14.34
CA GLY A 431 17.00 -17.62 -13.67
C GLY A 431 16.76 -18.20 -12.26
N ILE A 432 15.60 -18.85 -12.06
CA ILE A 432 15.26 -19.49 -10.79
C ILE A 432 15.87 -20.90 -10.78
N ASP A 433 16.74 -21.15 -9.80
CA ASP A 433 17.45 -22.40 -9.67
C ASP A 433 16.57 -23.54 -9.13
N LEU A 434 16.76 -24.74 -9.66
CA LEU A 434 16.26 -25.98 -9.06
C LEU A 434 17.20 -26.43 -7.93
N ALA A 435 16.65 -26.60 -6.73
CA ALA A 435 17.35 -27.19 -5.60
C ALA A 435 17.37 -28.73 -5.68
N ASN A 436 16.29 -29.35 -6.18
CA ASN A 436 16.16 -30.81 -6.31
C ASN A 436 15.17 -31.17 -7.44
N GLY A 437 15.28 -32.38 -7.98
CA GLY A 437 14.39 -32.91 -9.02
C GLY A 437 14.64 -32.30 -10.39
N ARG A 438 13.58 -32.08 -11.16
CA ARG A 438 13.63 -31.57 -12.54
C ARG A 438 12.60 -30.47 -12.80
N ASN A 439 12.81 -29.73 -13.89
CA ASN A 439 11.82 -28.81 -14.44
C ASN A 439 10.73 -29.59 -15.22
N PHE A 440 9.66 -28.89 -15.56
CA PHE A 440 8.66 -29.33 -16.54
C PHE A 440 9.28 -29.52 -17.93
N SER A 441 8.72 -30.46 -18.69
CA SER A 441 9.12 -30.72 -20.07
C SER A 441 7.90 -30.66 -20.99
N GLU A 442 8.01 -29.90 -22.08
CA GLU A 442 6.95 -29.83 -23.11
C GLU A 442 6.73 -31.19 -23.81
N GLU A 443 7.70 -32.11 -23.76
CA GLU A 443 7.62 -33.44 -24.37
C GLU A 443 6.88 -34.46 -23.48
N MET A 444 6.63 -34.15 -22.21
CA MET A 444 6.02 -35.06 -21.24
C MET A 444 4.57 -34.66 -20.94
N ALA A 445 3.62 -35.29 -21.63
CA ALA A 445 2.19 -35.02 -21.42
C ALA A 445 1.72 -35.23 -19.96
N THR A 446 2.35 -36.14 -19.21
CA THR A 446 2.06 -36.36 -17.79
C THR A 446 2.33 -35.12 -16.93
N ASP A 447 3.19 -34.21 -17.38
CA ASP A 447 3.51 -33.01 -16.62
C ASP A 447 2.35 -32.03 -16.53
N GLU A 448 1.45 -32.03 -17.51
CA GLU A 448 0.35 -31.07 -17.59
C GLU A 448 -0.76 -31.34 -16.56
N ASP A 449 -1.03 -32.61 -16.29
CA ASP A 449 -2.16 -33.01 -15.43
C ASP A 449 -1.72 -33.53 -14.06
N GLU A 450 -0.51 -34.09 -13.94
CA GLU A 450 -0.10 -34.85 -12.75
C GLU A 450 1.19 -34.35 -12.09
N SER A 451 1.91 -33.38 -12.66
CA SER A 451 3.18 -32.90 -12.11
C SER A 451 3.10 -31.50 -11.52
N ILE A 452 3.81 -31.29 -10.42
CA ILE A 452 3.98 -29.98 -9.79
C ILE A 452 5.42 -29.75 -9.32
N ILE A 453 5.79 -28.47 -9.21
CA ILE A 453 7.07 -28.04 -8.61
C ILE A 453 6.75 -27.16 -7.41
N ILE A 454 7.44 -27.38 -6.29
CA ILE A 454 7.28 -26.56 -5.08
C ILE A 454 8.57 -25.79 -4.77
N ASN A 455 8.52 -24.80 -3.88
CA ASN A 455 9.72 -24.14 -3.38
C ASN A 455 10.26 -24.76 -2.06
N GLU A 456 11.44 -24.32 -1.62
CA GLU A 456 12.05 -24.74 -0.36
C GLU A 456 11.17 -24.39 0.85
N ALA A 457 10.52 -23.21 0.86
CA ALA A 457 9.60 -22.84 1.93
C ALA A 457 8.43 -23.82 2.05
N ALA A 458 7.89 -24.30 0.93
CA ALA A 458 6.86 -25.35 0.92
C ALA A 458 7.38 -26.68 1.48
N ALA A 459 8.55 -27.15 1.02
CA ALA A 459 9.14 -28.40 1.50
C ALA A 459 9.38 -28.36 3.03
N LYS A 460 9.89 -27.23 3.52
CA LYS A 460 10.11 -26.97 4.94
C LYS A 460 8.80 -26.91 5.73
N ALA A 461 7.77 -26.27 5.19
CA ALA A 461 6.48 -26.14 5.85
C ALA A 461 5.73 -27.49 5.97
N ILE A 462 5.88 -28.37 4.98
CA ILE A 462 5.38 -29.75 5.06
C ILE A 462 6.22 -30.60 6.05
N GLY A 463 7.48 -30.23 6.25
CA GLY A 463 8.43 -31.00 7.05
C GLY A 463 9.03 -32.18 6.28
N TRP A 464 9.24 -32.04 4.97
CA TRP A 464 9.87 -33.05 4.12
C TRP A 464 11.26 -32.62 3.68
N ASP A 465 12.27 -33.43 3.99
CA ASP A 465 13.64 -33.22 3.50
C ASP A 465 13.79 -33.58 2.01
N ASN A 466 13.08 -34.62 1.55
CA ASN A 466 13.06 -35.07 0.16
C ASN A 466 11.61 -35.17 -0.33
N PRO A 467 11.03 -34.07 -0.85
CA PRO A 467 9.64 -34.03 -1.29
C PRO A 467 9.43 -34.61 -2.70
N VAL A 468 10.48 -34.70 -3.52
CA VAL A 468 10.39 -35.20 -4.90
C VAL A 468 9.90 -36.65 -4.93
N GLY A 469 8.90 -36.94 -5.77
CA GLY A 469 8.24 -38.23 -5.90
C GLY A 469 7.04 -38.44 -4.97
N LYS A 470 6.79 -37.53 -4.02
CA LYS A 470 5.63 -37.60 -3.13
C LYS A 470 4.42 -36.90 -3.73
N MET A 471 3.25 -37.23 -3.19
CA MET A 471 1.98 -36.70 -3.69
C MET A 471 1.45 -35.52 -2.88
N LEU A 472 0.81 -34.58 -3.58
CA LEU A 472 -0.06 -33.55 -3.04
C LEU A 472 -1.46 -33.77 -3.62
N TYR A 473 -2.47 -33.80 -2.75
CA TYR A 473 -3.86 -33.93 -3.15
C TYR A 473 -4.51 -32.55 -3.27
N PHE A 474 -5.00 -32.22 -4.45
CA PHE A 474 -5.66 -30.95 -4.77
C PHE A 474 -7.10 -31.25 -5.21
N GLY A 475 -8.07 -31.08 -4.31
CA GLY A 475 -9.45 -31.52 -4.56
C GLY A 475 -9.49 -33.01 -4.89
N GLU A 476 -9.99 -33.36 -6.07
CA GLU A 476 -10.02 -34.75 -6.59
C GLU A 476 -8.73 -35.14 -7.34
N ASN A 477 -7.88 -34.17 -7.67
CA ASN A 477 -6.66 -34.39 -8.42
C ASN A 477 -5.51 -34.81 -7.49
N THR A 478 -4.68 -35.73 -7.96
CA THR A 478 -3.46 -36.14 -7.28
C THR A 478 -2.27 -35.71 -8.12
N CYS A 479 -1.42 -34.84 -7.56
CA CYS A 479 -0.24 -34.32 -8.25
C CYS A 479 1.03 -34.82 -7.57
N THR A 480 2.02 -35.21 -8.38
CA THR A 480 3.34 -35.66 -7.94
C THR A 480 4.33 -34.49 -7.97
N ILE A 481 5.11 -34.34 -6.90
CA ILE A 481 6.17 -33.34 -6.84
C ILE A 481 7.35 -33.83 -7.68
N ILE A 482 7.66 -33.15 -8.78
CA ILE A 482 8.77 -33.52 -9.67
C ILE A 482 10.04 -32.69 -9.44
N GLY A 483 9.93 -31.57 -8.74
CA GLY A 483 11.03 -30.65 -8.50
C GLY A 483 10.82 -29.74 -7.29
N VAL A 484 11.93 -29.24 -6.78
CA VAL A 484 11.99 -28.20 -5.75
C VAL A 484 12.83 -27.06 -6.28
N VAL A 485 12.28 -25.86 -6.34
CA VAL A 485 13.03 -24.63 -6.66
C VAL A 485 13.55 -23.96 -5.40
N LYS A 486 14.67 -23.24 -5.52
CA LYS A 486 15.14 -22.36 -4.44
C LYS A 486 14.09 -21.28 -4.15
N ASP A 487 14.07 -20.80 -2.91
CA ASP A 487 13.21 -19.67 -2.56
C ASP A 487 13.63 -18.40 -3.32
N TYR A 488 12.64 -17.73 -3.95
CA TYR A 488 12.82 -16.47 -4.65
C TYR A 488 11.74 -15.46 -4.22
N ASN A 489 12.08 -14.17 -4.30
CA ASN A 489 11.24 -13.10 -3.75
C ASN A 489 10.26 -12.58 -4.79
N TYR A 490 9.11 -13.24 -4.95
CA TYR A 490 8.09 -12.84 -5.92
C TYR A 490 7.17 -11.70 -5.46
N GLU A 491 7.11 -11.43 -4.17
CA GLU A 491 6.42 -10.28 -3.54
C GLU A 491 7.43 -9.23 -3.04
N ALA A 492 6.95 -8.19 -2.34
CA ALA A 492 7.82 -7.25 -1.63
C ALA A 492 8.64 -7.97 -0.53
N LEU A 493 9.90 -7.59 -0.34
CA LEU A 493 10.83 -8.17 0.66
C LEU A 493 10.40 -8.00 2.13
N ARG A 494 9.29 -7.29 2.38
CA ARG A 494 8.66 -7.20 3.70
C ARG A 494 7.96 -8.50 4.07
N GLU A 495 7.51 -9.26 3.08
CA GLU A 495 6.82 -10.51 3.27
C GLU A 495 7.81 -11.68 3.24
N PRO A 496 7.70 -12.65 4.17
CA PRO A 496 8.46 -13.88 4.07
C PRO A 496 8.03 -14.66 2.82
N VAL A 497 8.97 -15.35 2.18
CA VAL A 497 8.67 -16.23 1.04
C VAL A 497 7.67 -17.32 1.49
N GLN A 498 6.47 -17.31 0.92
CA GLN A 498 5.42 -18.27 1.27
C GLN A 498 5.57 -19.58 0.47
N PRO A 499 4.98 -20.70 0.95
CA PRO A 499 4.84 -21.93 0.18
C PRO A 499 4.13 -21.71 -1.17
N VAL A 500 4.77 -22.11 -2.27
CA VAL A 500 4.24 -21.98 -3.64
C VAL A 500 4.17 -23.33 -4.33
N ILE A 501 3.07 -23.59 -5.03
CA ILE A 501 2.91 -24.67 -6.02
C ILE A 501 2.95 -24.06 -7.43
N HIS A 502 3.87 -24.56 -8.24
CA HIS A 502 3.91 -24.27 -9.67
C HIS A 502 3.18 -25.40 -10.38
N PHE A 503 2.14 -25.03 -11.12
CA PHE A 503 1.45 -25.92 -12.04
C PHE A 503 1.97 -25.68 -13.44
N TYR A 504 2.22 -26.77 -14.16
CA TYR A 504 2.46 -26.68 -15.59
C TYR A 504 1.13 -26.60 -16.32
N ASN A 505 1.08 -25.78 -17.35
CA ASN A 505 0.10 -25.94 -18.41
C ASN A 505 0.84 -26.04 -19.73
N GLY A 506 0.27 -26.74 -20.70
CA GLY A 506 0.84 -26.80 -22.03
C GLY A 506 1.08 -25.40 -22.63
N VAL A 507 1.83 -25.36 -23.72
CA VAL A 507 2.15 -24.12 -24.46
C VAL A 507 0.89 -23.32 -24.83
N GLU A 508 -0.25 -23.99 -24.91
CA GLU A 508 -1.56 -23.45 -25.22
C GLU A 508 -2.46 -23.47 -23.96
N SER A 509 -2.33 -22.45 -23.12
CA SER A 509 -3.24 -22.25 -21.98
C SER A 509 -3.77 -20.82 -21.88
N THR A 510 -5.09 -20.69 -21.67
CA THR A 510 -5.74 -19.42 -21.32
C THR A 510 -5.61 -19.08 -19.84
N ARG A 511 -4.87 -19.90 -19.09
CA ARG A 511 -4.49 -19.60 -17.71
C ARG A 511 -3.29 -18.65 -17.65
N TYR A 512 -2.60 -18.41 -18.77
CA TYR A 512 -1.50 -17.46 -18.86
C TYR A 512 -1.98 -16.04 -19.12
N TYR A 513 -1.59 -15.13 -18.22
CA TYR A 513 -1.95 -13.71 -18.28
C TYR A 513 -0.75 -12.82 -18.61
N PHE A 514 0.45 -13.40 -18.65
CA PHE A 514 1.69 -12.70 -18.93
C PHE A 514 2.59 -13.50 -19.86
N MET A 515 3.26 -12.77 -20.76
CA MET A 515 4.36 -13.27 -21.57
C MET A 515 5.61 -12.46 -21.24
N SER A 516 6.59 -13.10 -20.62
CA SER A 516 7.86 -12.49 -20.22
C SER A 516 8.90 -12.72 -21.31
N VAL A 517 9.44 -11.64 -21.87
CA VAL A 517 10.44 -11.67 -22.95
C VAL A 517 11.75 -11.12 -22.41
N LYS A 518 12.79 -11.95 -22.45
CA LYS A 518 14.14 -11.59 -22.01
C LYS A 518 15.02 -11.32 -23.22
N PHE A 519 15.68 -10.17 -23.20
CA PHE A 519 16.52 -9.69 -24.30
C PHE A 519 18.01 -9.89 -24.01
N ALA A 520 18.80 -9.99 -25.08
CA ALA A 520 20.26 -10.09 -24.99
C ALA A 520 20.95 -8.75 -24.75
N ASN A 521 20.32 -7.68 -25.25
CA ASN A 521 20.74 -6.29 -25.26
C ASN A 521 19.94 -5.45 -24.26
N ASP A 522 20.58 -4.42 -23.72
CA ASP A 522 19.96 -3.39 -22.87
C ASP A 522 19.56 -2.18 -23.72
N THR A 523 18.62 -2.38 -24.65
CA THR A 523 18.01 -1.28 -25.43
C THR A 523 16.48 -1.33 -25.35
N PRO A 524 15.88 -0.90 -24.22
CA PRO A 524 14.45 -1.05 -23.95
C PRO A 524 13.55 -0.46 -25.05
N GLN A 525 13.88 0.70 -25.60
CA GLN A 525 13.07 1.35 -26.64
C GLN A 525 13.01 0.55 -27.95
N GLU A 526 14.13 -0.03 -28.37
CA GLU A 526 14.20 -0.87 -29.58
C GLU A 526 13.46 -2.20 -29.35
N ASN A 527 13.64 -2.79 -28.16
CA ASN A 527 12.97 -4.02 -27.77
C ASN A 527 11.45 -3.85 -27.69
N ILE A 528 10.98 -2.72 -27.16
CA ILE A 528 9.56 -2.34 -27.15
C ILE A 528 9.03 -2.22 -28.58
N ALA A 529 9.72 -1.48 -29.45
CA ALA A 529 9.28 -1.29 -30.84
C ALA A 529 9.20 -2.63 -31.60
N LEU A 530 10.14 -3.55 -31.34
CA LEU A 530 10.07 -4.91 -31.87
C LEU A 530 8.82 -5.65 -31.37
N LEU A 531 8.53 -5.58 -30.08
CA LEU A 531 7.36 -6.24 -29.48
C LEU A 531 6.05 -5.65 -30.02
N GLU A 532 5.96 -4.34 -30.17
CA GLU A 532 4.81 -3.65 -30.79
C GLU A 532 4.60 -4.13 -32.23
N GLN A 533 5.68 -4.25 -33.02
CA GLN A 533 5.61 -4.75 -34.39
C GLN A 533 5.14 -6.21 -34.45
N GLN A 534 5.66 -7.09 -33.60
CA GLN A 534 5.23 -8.49 -33.58
C GLN A 534 3.81 -8.63 -33.05
N TRP A 535 3.43 -7.81 -32.07
CA TRP A 535 2.08 -7.79 -31.53
C TRP A 535 1.08 -7.37 -32.60
N GLU A 536 1.28 -6.25 -33.29
CA GLU A 536 0.35 -5.77 -34.33
C GLU A 536 0.21 -6.75 -35.50
N LYS A 537 1.28 -7.51 -35.82
CA LYS A 537 1.26 -8.55 -36.85
C LYS A 537 0.33 -9.72 -36.48
N VAL A 538 0.32 -10.10 -35.21
CA VAL A 538 -0.38 -11.32 -34.72
C VAL A 538 -1.75 -11.00 -34.10
N VAL A 539 -1.90 -9.81 -33.50
CA VAL A 539 -3.09 -9.34 -32.78
C VAL A 539 -3.50 -7.95 -33.28
N PRO A 540 -3.93 -7.80 -34.55
CA PRO A 540 -4.22 -6.50 -35.14
C PRO A 540 -5.40 -5.80 -34.46
N GLY A 541 -5.25 -4.50 -34.21
CA GLY A 541 -6.34 -3.66 -33.67
C GLY A 541 -6.54 -3.74 -32.15
N ILE A 542 -5.70 -4.48 -31.43
CA ILE A 542 -5.65 -4.53 -29.95
C ILE A 542 -4.36 -3.89 -29.47
N GLU A 543 -4.46 -2.89 -28.59
CA GLU A 543 -3.29 -2.19 -28.04
C GLU A 543 -2.40 -3.13 -27.20
N LEU A 544 -1.10 -3.15 -27.50
CA LEU A 544 -0.12 -3.89 -26.71
C LEU A 544 0.02 -3.23 -25.33
N THR A 545 -0.16 -4.01 -24.27
CA THR A 545 0.15 -3.56 -22.92
C THR A 545 1.35 -4.31 -22.39
N TYR A 546 2.34 -3.56 -21.91
CA TYR A 546 3.57 -4.10 -21.36
C TYR A 546 4.04 -3.30 -20.15
N PHE A 547 4.99 -3.87 -19.42
CA PHE A 547 5.78 -3.16 -18.43
C PHE A 547 7.19 -3.76 -18.37
N ILE A 548 8.15 -2.94 -17.95
CA ILE A 548 9.50 -3.40 -17.63
C ILE A 548 9.46 -3.92 -16.19
N ILE A 549 9.94 -5.15 -15.98
CA ILE A 549 9.81 -5.81 -14.67
C ILE A 549 10.66 -5.13 -13.59
N SER A 550 11.82 -4.58 -13.93
CA SER A 550 12.69 -3.86 -13.00
C SER A 550 12.01 -2.59 -12.46
N ASP A 551 11.37 -1.83 -13.34
CA ASP A 551 10.57 -0.64 -12.98
C ASP A 551 9.37 -1.02 -12.11
N ARG A 552 8.68 -2.12 -12.46
CA ARG A 552 7.55 -2.61 -11.66
C ARG A 552 7.98 -3.03 -10.26
N PHE A 553 9.12 -3.69 -10.14
CA PHE A 553 9.67 -4.07 -8.83
C PHE A 553 10.09 -2.83 -8.03
N GLN A 554 10.61 -1.79 -8.68
CA GLN A 554 10.91 -0.52 -8.04
C GLN A 554 9.65 0.16 -7.46
N GLN A 555 8.52 0.08 -8.17
CA GLN A 555 7.24 0.62 -7.69
C GLN A 555 6.76 -0.03 -6.37
N LEU A 556 7.13 -1.29 -6.08
CA LEU A 556 6.81 -1.94 -4.79
C LEU A 556 7.45 -1.26 -3.58
N TYR A 557 8.50 -0.46 -3.80
CA TYR A 557 9.22 0.30 -2.77
C TYR A 557 8.95 1.80 -2.85
N GLN A 558 7.94 2.23 -3.62
CA GLN A 558 7.63 3.66 -3.79
C GLN A 558 7.27 4.34 -2.46
N VAL A 559 6.55 3.63 -1.58
CA VAL A 559 6.18 4.16 -0.25
C VAL A 559 7.41 4.35 0.62
N GLU A 560 8.35 3.40 0.61
CA GLU A 560 9.65 3.48 1.29
C GLU A 560 10.46 4.65 0.75
N ASP A 561 10.46 4.84 -0.56
CA ASP A 561 11.20 5.92 -1.21
C ASP A 561 10.65 7.28 -0.84
N ASN A 562 9.31 7.39 -0.80
CA ASN A 562 8.65 8.60 -0.34
C ASN A 562 8.98 8.84 1.14
N LEU A 563 8.94 7.80 1.99
CA LEU A 563 9.35 7.91 3.40
C LEU A 563 10.81 8.33 3.55
N ALA A 564 11.74 7.71 2.80
CA ALA A 564 13.16 8.03 2.83
C ALA A 564 13.41 9.49 2.44
N LYS A 565 12.73 9.98 1.40
CA LYS A 565 12.78 11.38 0.98
C LYS A 565 12.26 12.30 2.09
N ILE A 566 11.09 12.01 2.67
CA ILE A 566 10.51 12.82 3.77
C ILE A 566 11.50 12.87 4.95
N ILE A 567 12.01 11.72 5.38
CA ILE A 567 12.94 11.63 6.50
C ILE A 567 14.22 12.41 6.20
N SER A 568 14.76 12.28 4.98
CA SER A 568 15.96 12.99 4.54
C SER A 568 15.78 14.52 4.50
N TYR A 569 14.59 15.02 4.19
CA TYR A 569 14.31 16.47 4.26
C TYR A 569 14.09 16.96 5.69
N SER A 570 13.66 16.08 6.60
CA SER A 570 13.31 16.42 7.99
C SER A 570 14.47 16.32 8.99
N SER A 571 15.51 15.55 8.67
CA SER A 571 16.73 15.36 9.47
C SER A 571 17.77 16.40 9.14
#